data_AF-A0A9J6EUY6-F1
#
_entry.id   AF-A0A9J6EUY6-F1
#
_cell.length_a   1.000
_cell.length_b   1.000
_cell.length_c   1.000
_cell.angle_alpha   90.00
_cell.angle_beta   90.00
_cell.angle_gamma   90.00
#
_symmetry.space_group_name_H-M   'P 1'
#
loop_
_entity.id
_entity.type
_entity.pdbx_description
1 polymer ?
#
loop_
_entity_poly.entity_id
_entity_poly.type
_entity_poly.pdbx_seq_one_letter_code
_entity_poly.pdbx_strand_id
1 'polypeptide(L)'
;MSARQNSDSEFVFNASLWDYNSAEVPTVQFVYKRAHLFHRVYDGLHTHSLPNLYLPHFIPDWRNAYALHTLVNHRGYVPQDPLFGVGLNETNIRDYDTAFGQMARSVLFGTSDFVDHEAAVLSVAQLATMKHHGIDSTQIHNGSFKPFYVVN
;
A
#
# COMPACT_ATOMS: atom_id res chain seq x y z
N MET A 1 5.39 56.09 2.89
CA MET A 1 4.23 55.40 2.32
C MET A 1 4.60 53.95 2.07
N SER A 2 3.78 53.03 2.64
CA SER A 2 3.59 51.62 2.26
C SER A 2 4.80 50.69 2.23
N ALA A 3 5.02 49.98 3.34
CA ALA A 3 5.46 48.58 3.28
C ALA A 3 4.18 47.73 3.31
N ARG A 4 3.90 47.04 2.21
CA ARG A 4 2.79 46.09 2.11
C ARG A 4 2.95 45.00 3.18
N GLN A 5 1.99 44.89 4.09
CA GLN A 5 1.72 43.63 4.79
C GLN A 5 1.27 42.63 3.73
N ASN A 6 2.18 41.78 3.26
CA ASN A 6 1.80 40.60 2.52
C ASN A 6 1.27 39.58 3.53
N SER A 7 0.00 39.25 3.36
CA SER A 7 -0.79 38.30 4.16
C SER A 7 -0.44 36.84 3.84
N ASP A 8 0.84 36.50 3.82
CA ASP A 8 1.27 35.11 3.59
C ASP A 8 1.38 34.44 4.96
N SER A 9 0.38 33.62 5.28
CA SER A 9 0.29 32.83 6.52
C SER A 9 1.60 32.06 6.75
N GLU A 10 2.37 32.47 7.75
CA GLU A 10 3.61 31.79 8.17
C GLU A 10 3.27 30.37 8.66
N PHE A 11 3.61 29.36 7.86
CA PHE A 11 3.56 27.98 8.32
C PHE A 11 4.71 27.74 9.28
N VAL A 12 4.37 27.48 10.53
CA VAL A 12 5.36 27.07 11.53
C VAL A 12 5.49 25.55 11.44
N PHE A 13 6.60 25.09 10.88
CA PHE A 13 6.95 23.67 10.88
C PHE A 13 6.98 23.15 12.32
N ASN A 14 6.26 22.07 12.60
CA ASN A 14 6.24 21.44 13.91
C ASN A 14 6.97 20.09 13.86
N ALA A 15 8.25 20.08 14.24
CA ALA A 15 9.08 18.87 14.18
C ALA A 15 8.50 17.66 14.93
N SER A 16 7.62 17.88 15.91
CA SER A 16 7.00 16.81 16.71
C SER A 16 5.71 16.25 16.10
N LEU A 17 5.16 16.86 15.06
CA LEU A 17 3.90 16.46 14.43
C LEU A 17 4.11 16.16 12.94
N TRP A 18 4.58 14.95 12.65
CA TRP A 18 4.79 14.47 11.27
C TRP A 18 3.51 14.60 10.42
N ASP A 19 2.36 14.14 10.92
CA ASP A 19 1.10 14.17 10.17
C ASP A 19 0.63 15.59 9.86
N TYR A 20 0.86 16.52 10.79
CA TYR A 20 0.57 17.94 10.57
C TYR A 20 1.39 18.49 9.39
N ASN A 21 2.70 18.25 9.40
CA ASN A 21 3.59 18.77 8.35
C ASN A 21 3.41 18.07 7.00
N SER A 22 3.14 16.76 7.01
CA SER A 22 3.13 15.93 5.79
C SER A 22 1.76 15.83 5.12
N ALA A 23 0.67 15.95 5.87
CA ALA A 23 -0.69 15.80 5.35
C ALA A 23 -1.51 17.07 5.54
N GLU A 24 -1.69 17.54 6.78
CA GLU A 24 -2.65 18.60 7.08
C GLU A 24 -2.28 19.93 6.44
N VAL A 25 -1.05 20.42 6.66
CA VAL A 25 -0.58 21.69 6.12
C VAL A 25 -0.60 21.67 4.58
N PRO A 26 -0.01 20.69 3.88
CA PRO A 26 -0.06 20.67 2.43
C PRO A 26 -1.49 20.62 1.87
N THR A 27 -2.37 19.86 2.51
CA THR A 27 -3.77 19.73 2.08
C THR A 27 -4.54 21.03 2.27
N VAL A 28 -4.51 21.61 3.46
CA VAL A 28 -5.30 22.81 3.77
C VAL A 28 -4.77 24.03 3.01
N GLN A 29 -3.45 24.14 2.90
CA GLN A 29 -2.83 25.39 2.45
C GLN A 29 -2.60 25.45 0.94
N PHE A 30 -2.34 24.30 0.32
CA PHE A 30 -2.15 24.23 -1.12
C PHE A 30 -3.38 23.62 -1.79
N VAL A 31 -3.80 22.43 -1.37
CA VAL A 31 -4.86 21.70 -2.08
C VAL A 31 -6.23 22.39 -1.94
N TYR A 32 -6.60 22.86 -0.75
CA TYR A 32 -7.90 23.54 -0.57
C TYR A 32 -7.89 24.99 -1.06
N LYS A 33 -6.89 25.79 -0.67
CA LYS A 33 -6.85 27.21 -1.09
C LYS A 33 -6.60 27.39 -2.58
N ARG A 34 -5.87 26.47 -3.22
CA ARG A 34 -5.53 26.53 -4.65
C ARG A 34 -6.09 25.34 -5.41
N ALA A 35 -7.34 24.95 -5.10
CA ALA A 35 -7.97 23.76 -5.67
C ALA A 35 -7.98 23.72 -7.21
N HIS A 36 -7.91 24.87 -7.90
CA HIS A 36 -7.81 24.93 -9.36
C HIS A 36 -6.48 24.40 -9.94
N LEU A 37 -5.42 24.29 -9.12
CA LEU A 37 -4.13 23.74 -9.52
C LEU A 37 -4.03 22.23 -9.32
N PHE A 38 -5.03 21.62 -8.68
CA PHE A 38 -4.99 20.21 -8.29
C PHE A 38 -6.23 19.46 -8.80
N HIS A 39 -6.00 18.33 -9.45
CA HIS A 39 -7.07 17.36 -9.70
C HIS A 39 -7.25 16.50 -8.45
N ARG A 40 -8.46 16.49 -7.88
CA ARG A 40 -8.79 15.69 -6.69
C ARG A 40 -9.64 14.50 -7.10
N VAL A 41 -9.21 13.30 -6.71
CA VAL A 41 -10.00 12.08 -6.83
C VAL A 41 -10.33 11.64 -5.40
N TYR A 42 -11.56 11.89 -4.98
CA TYR A 42 -12.00 11.65 -3.60
C TYR A 42 -11.91 10.17 -3.20
N ASP A 43 -12.08 9.26 -4.16
CA ASP A 43 -12.08 7.81 -3.92
C ASP A 43 -10.82 7.09 -4.44
N GLY A 44 -9.88 7.82 -5.06
CA GLY A 44 -8.68 7.22 -5.66
C GLY A 44 -7.59 6.91 -4.63
N LEU A 45 -7.63 7.64 -3.51
CA LEU A 45 -6.84 7.40 -2.32
C LEU A 45 -7.79 6.78 -1.30
N HIS A 46 -7.88 5.44 -1.28
CA HIS A 46 -8.80 4.68 -0.42
C HIS A 46 -8.41 4.79 1.07
N THR A 47 -8.53 5.97 1.66
CA THR A 47 -8.29 6.27 3.07
C THR A 47 -9.42 5.78 3.97
N HIS A 48 -10.59 5.46 3.41
CA HIS A 48 -11.78 5.06 4.16
C HIS A 48 -11.91 3.54 4.38
N SER A 49 -11.01 2.73 3.82
CA SER A 49 -11.08 1.25 3.89
C SER A 49 -10.05 0.63 4.83
N LEU A 50 -9.35 1.43 5.65
CA LEU A 50 -8.15 1.00 6.39
C LEU A 50 -8.37 -0.18 7.33
N PRO A 51 -9.42 -0.21 8.19
CA PRO A 51 -9.69 -1.37 9.03
C PRO A 51 -10.12 -2.59 8.20
N ASN A 52 -10.81 -2.33 7.10
CA ASN A 52 -11.40 -3.37 6.27
C ASN A 52 -10.33 -4.21 5.58
N LEU A 53 -9.13 -3.67 5.35
CA LEU A 53 -8.00 -4.43 4.79
C LEU A 53 -7.58 -5.63 5.65
N TYR A 54 -7.91 -5.60 6.94
CA TYR A 54 -7.58 -6.65 7.91
C TYR A 54 -8.78 -7.54 8.24
N LEU A 55 -9.96 -7.26 7.68
CA LEU A 55 -11.13 -8.09 7.89
C LEU A 55 -11.00 -9.39 7.08
N PRO A 56 -11.27 -10.56 7.69
CA PRO A 56 -11.24 -11.81 6.97
C PRO A 56 -12.31 -11.84 5.90
N HIS A 57 -11.99 -12.42 4.74
CA HIS A 57 -12.90 -12.58 3.61
C HIS A 57 -13.45 -11.28 3.00
N PHE A 58 -12.96 -10.12 3.45
CA PHE A 58 -13.24 -8.83 2.82
C PHE A 58 -12.05 -8.45 1.93
N ILE A 59 -12.26 -8.56 0.63
CA ILE A 59 -11.26 -8.22 -0.38
C ILE A 59 -11.84 -7.05 -1.18
N PRO A 60 -11.60 -5.79 -0.75
CA PRO A 60 -11.94 -4.65 -1.58
C PRO A 60 -11.08 -4.71 -2.84
N ASP A 61 -11.51 -4.02 -3.90
CA ASP A 61 -10.73 -3.89 -5.13
C ASP A 61 -9.54 -2.94 -4.93
N TRP A 62 -8.62 -3.36 -4.07
CA TRP A 62 -7.46 -2.59 -3.64
C TRP A 62 -6.47 -2.35 -4.78
N ARG A 63 -6.54 -3.16 -5.86
CA ARG A 63 -5.71 -3.00 -7.06
C ARG A 63 -6.09 -1.76 -7.88
N ASN A 64 -7.30 -1.25 -7.71
CA ASN A 64 -7.76 -0.01 -8.35
C ASN A 64 -7.41 1.27 -7.56
N ALA A 65 -6.79 1.15 -6.37
CA ALA A 65 -6.33 2.30 -5.61
C ALA A 65 -5.03 2.88 -6.21
N TYR A 66 -4.93 4.21 -6.31
CA TYR A 66 -3.68 4.87 -6.74
C TYR A 66 -2.59 4.79 -5.67
N ALA A 67 -3.00 4.82 -4.41
CA ALA A 67 -2.15 4.58 -3.26
C ALA A 67 -2.98 4.07 -2.09
N LEU A 68 -2.38 3.21 -1.28
CA LEU A 68 -2.95 2.71 -0.03
C LEU A 68 -2.04 3.14 1.11
N HIS A 69 -2.61 3.85 2.07
CA HIS A 69 -1.90 4.23 3.28
C HIS A 69 -2.00 3.08 4.29
N THR A 70 -1.15 2.06 4.13
CA THR A 70 -1.19 0.88 5.01
C THR A 70 -0.50 1.19 6.33
N LEU A 71 -1.25 1.70 7.31
CA LEU A 71 -0.75 1.78 8.67
C LEU A 71 -0.98 0.43 9.34
N VAL A 72 0.07 -0.39 9.41
CA VAL A 72 0.08 -1.63 10.21
C VAL A 72 -0.35 -1.38 11.66
N ASN A 73 -0.14 -0.16 12.17
CA ASN A 73 -0.55 0.24 13.51
C ASN A 73 -2.08 0.39 13.67
N HIS A 74 -2.85 0.54 12.60
CA HIS A 74 -4.33 0.60 12.67
C HIS A 74 -4.97 -0.77 12.89
N ARG A 75 -4.20 -1.83 12.69
CA ARG A 75 -4.57 -3.21 12.98
C ARG A 75 -4.99 -3.42 14.43
N GLY A 76 -4.39 -2.65 15.36
CA GLY A 76 -4.75 -2.66 16.77
C GLY A 76 -6.21 -2.26 17.06
N TYR A 77 -6.92 -1.68 16.10
CA TYR A 77 -8.34 -1.32 16.22
C TYR A 77 -9.29 -2.33 15.56
N VAL A 78 -8.78 -3.46 15.05
CA VAL A 78 -9.55 -4.46 14.29
C VAL A 78 -9.54 -5.80 15.04
N PRO A 79 -10.38 -6.00 16.07
CA PRO A 79 -10.40 -7.24 16.83
C PRO A 79 -10.82 -8.47 16.02
N GLN A 80 -11.44 -8.27 14.84
CA GLN A 80 -11.82 -9.33 13.91
C GLN A 80 -10.65 -9.80 13.02
N ASP A 81 -9.49 -9.16 13.11
CA ASP A 81 -8.29 -9.58 12.40
C ASP A 81 -7.86 -11.00 12.82
N PRO A 82 -7.70 -11.95 11.88
CA PRO A 82 -7.31 -13.33 12.17
C PRO A 82 -6.02 -13.48 13.00
N LEU A 83 -5.11 -12.50 12.90
CA LEU A 83 -3.84 -12.51 13.60
C LEU A 83 -3.80 -11.47 14.74
N PHE A 84 -4.94 -10.93 15.19
CA PHE A 84 -4.99 -9.79 16.12
C PHE A 84 -4.05 -9.97 17.32
N GLY A 85 -3.23 -8.97 17.61
CA GLY A 85 -2.21 -9.02 18.68
C GLY A 85 -0.95 -9.82 18.36
N VAL A 86 -0.87 -10.47 17.19
CA VAL A 86 0.33 -11.18 16.69
C VAL A 86 1.07 -10.33 15.67
N GLY A 87 2.41 -10.27 15.74
CA GLY A 87 3.22 -9.56 14.75
C GLY A 87 3.17 -10.22 13.37
N LEU A 88 3.00 -9.44 12.31
CA LEU A 88 3.03 -9.94 10.93
C LEU A 88 4.48 -10.22 10.48
N ASN A 89 4.69 -11.32 9.78
CA ASN A 89 5.98 -11.75 9.23
C ASN A 89 5.80 -12.60 7.98
N GLU A 90 6.90 -12.97 7.33
CA GLU A 90 6.94 -13.70 6.08
C GLU A 90 6.40 -15.13 6.19
N THR A 91 6.23 -15.66 7.40
CA THR A 91 5.66 -16.99 7.64
C THR A 91 4.15 -16.92 7.77
N ASN A 92 3.62 -16.05 8.63
CA ASN A 92 2.18 -15.97 8.88
C ASN A 92 1.40 -15.17 7.84
N ILE A 93 2.08 -14.43 6.96
CA ILE A 93 1.41 -13.72 5.86
C ILE A 93 0.96 -14.65 4.72
N ARG A 94 1.49 -15.88 4.68
CA ARG A 94 1.32 -16.83 3.58
C ARG A 94 -0.10 -17.35 3.43
N ASP A 95 -0.76 -17.53 4.56
CA ASP A 95 -2.15 -18.00 4.69
C ASP A 95 -3.05 -16.91 5.31
N TYR A 96 -2.54 -15.68 5.46
CA TYR A 96 -3.32 -14.57 6.02
C TYR A 96 -4.45 -14.15 5.08
N ASP A 97 -5.67 -14.61 5.37
CA ASP A 97 -6.85 -14.44 4.52
C ASP A 97 -7.51 -13.06 4.65
N THR A 98 -6.75 -12.03 4.28
CA THR A 98 -7.20 -10.64 4.27
C THR A 98 -6.69 -9.93 3.01
N ALA A 99 -7.28 -8.79 2.66
CA ALA A 99 -6.77 -7.96 1.58
C ALA A 99 -5.32 -7.52 1.82
N PHE A 100 -4.96 -7.22 3.07
CA PHE A 100 -3.58 -6.94 3.44
C PHE A 100 -2.67 -8.15 3.18
N GLY A 101 -3.10 -9.35 3.54
CA GLY A 101 -2.37 -10.58 3.23
C GLY A 101 -2.10 -10.74 1.74
N GLN A 102 -3.12 -10.52 0.89
CA GLN A 102 -2.95 -10.56 -0.56
C GLN A 102 -1.93 -9.53 -1.07
N MET A 103 -1.98 -8.30 -0.55
CA MET A 103 -1.03 -7.25 -0.90
C MET A 103 0.39 -7.63 -0.51
N ALA A 104 0.59 -8.05 0.73
CA ALA A 104 1.90 -8.41 1.24
C ALA A 104 2.49 -9.61 0.48
N ARG A 105 1.69 -10.63 0.16
CA ARG A 105 2.14 -11.74 -0.69
C ARG A 105 2.46 -11.29 -2.12
N SER A 106 1.73 -10.32 -2.67
CA SER A 106 2.05 -9.82 -4.02
C SER A 106 3.43 -9.15 -4.09
N VAL A 107 3.87 -8.56 -2.99
CA VAL A 107 5.19 -7.94 -2.86
C VAL A 107 6.25 -8.98 -2.50
N LEU A 108 5.96 -9.92 -1.60
CA LEU A 108 6.96 -10.88 -1.09
C LEU A 108 7.16 -12.10 -1.99
N PHE A 109 6.10 -12.56 -2.66
CA PHE A 109 6.06 -13.82 -3.41
C PHE A 109 5.59 -13.64 -4.86
N GLY A 110 5.20 -12.42 -5.25
CA GLY A 110 4.73 -12.15 -6.61
C GLY A 110 3.33 -12.67 -6.91
N THR A 111 2.57 -13.10 -5.90
CA THR A 111 1.18 -13.57 -6.04
C THR A 111 0.28 -13.05 -4.91
N SER A 112 -1.01 -12.84 -5.17
CA SER A 112 -1.99 -12.56 -4.12
C SER A 112 -2.55 -13.84 -3.46
N ASP A 113 -2.34 -15.00 -4.08
CA ASP A 113 -2.85 -16.28 -3.59
C ASP A 113 -2.08 -16.75 -2.36
N PHE A 114 -2.61 -17.76 -1.66
CA PHE A 114 -1.88 -18.39 -0.58
C PHE A 114 -0.62 -19.07 -1.09
N VAL A 115 0.40 -19.07 -0.23
CA VAL A 115 1.73 -19.53 -0.58
C VAL A 115 2.12 -20.67 0.35
N ASP A 116 2.74 -21.71 -0.19
CA ASP A 116 3.29 -22.80 0.61
C ASP A 116 4.34 -22.26 1.60
N HIS A 117 4.41 -22.81 2.81
CA HIS A 117 5.35 -22.35 3.85
C HIS A 117 6.82 -22.51 3.43
N GLU A 118 7.10 -23.38 2.46
CA GLU A 118 8.44 -23.62 1.91
C GLU A 118 8.84 -22.63 0.80
N ALA A 119 7.93 -21.81 0.28
CA ALA A 119 8.27 -20.92 -0.83
C ALA A 119 9.24 -19.81 -0.40
N ALA A 120 10.24 -19.50 -1.23
CA ALA A 120 11.19 -18.44 -0.93
C ALA A 120 10.57 -17.04 -1.09
N VAL A 121 10.93 -16.12 -0.19
CA VAL A 121 10.67 -14.69 -0.38
C VAL A 121 11.52 -14.19 -1.54
N LEU A 122 10.90 -13.46 -2.45
CA LEU A 122 11.55 -12.92 -3.63
C LEU A 122 12.42 -11.72 -3.27
N SER A 123 13.60 -11.66 -3.88
CA SER A 123 14.43 -10.46 -3.89
C SER A 123 13.82 -9.39 -4.80
N VAL A 124 14.22 -8.14 -4.59
CA VAL A 124 13.82 -6.99 -5.43
C VAL A 124 14.15 -7.25 -6.91
N ALA A 125 15.29 -7.88 -7.21
CA ALA A 125 15.68 -8.22 -8.57
C ALA A 125 14.75 -9.25 -9.24
N GLN A 126 14.29 -10.23 -8.47
CA GLN A 126 13.33 -11.24 -8.95
C GLN A 126 11.96 -10.61 -9.22
N LEU A 127 11.47 -9.74 -8.34
CA LEU A 127 10.22 -9.01 -8.52
C LEU A 127 10.23 -8.10 -9.75
N ALA A 128 11.34 -7.37 -9.97
CA ALA A 128 11.49 -6.49 -11.12
C ALA A 128 11.43 -7.27 -12.45
N THR A 129 12.05 -8.45 -12.48
CA THR A 129 12.07 -9.32 -13.67
C THR A 129 10.67 -9.85 -14.00
N MET A 130 9.87 -10.22 -12.99
CA MET A 130 8.50 -10.72 -13.20
C MET A 130 7.57 -9.67 -13.84
N LYS A 131 7.69 -8.39 -13.45
CA LYS A 131 6.90 -7.30 -14.04
C LYS A 131 7.23 -7.05 -15.52
N HIS A 132 8.49 -7.21 -15.93
CA HIS A 132 8.92 -6.95 -17.31
C HIS A 132 8.50 -8.04 -18.31
N HIS A 133 8.14 -9.24 -17.84
CA HIS A 133 7.79 -10.38 -18.70
C HIS A 133 6.29 -10.68 -18.80
N GLY A 134 5.41 -9.83 -18.22
CA GLY A 134 3.96 -10.05 -18.30
C GLY A 134 3.50 -11.36 -17.67
N ILE A 135 4.26 -11.89 -16.71
CA ILE A 135 3.94 -13.15 -16.04
C ILE A 135 2.82 -12.86 -15.05
N ASP A 136 1.61 -13.25 -15.43
CA ASP A 136 0.43 -13.29 -14.56
C ASP A 136 0.67 -14.32 -13.45
N SER A 137 0.39 -13.95 -12.19
CA SER A 137 0.67 -14.73 -10.99
C SER A 137 -0.07 -16.07 -10.95
N THR A 138 -1.04 -16.27 -11.85
CA THR A 138 -1.76 -17.54 -12.04
C THR A 138 -0.91 -18.66 -12.66
N GLN A 139 0.30 -18.37 -13.15
CA GLN A 139 1.20 -19.38 -13.73
C GLN A 139 2.22 -19.97 -12.74
N ILE A 140 2.21 -19.53 -11.48
CA ILE A 140 3.11 -20.06 -10.44
C ILE A 140 2.43 -21.24 -9.74
N HIS A 141 1.99 -22.23 -10.51
CA HIS A 141 1.62 -23.54 -9.95
C HIS A 141 2.57 -24.61 -10.48
N ASN A 142 3.20 -25.28 -9.51
CA ASN A 142 4.05 -26.45 -9.60
C ASN A 142 5.50 -26.19 -9.99
N GLY A 143 6.38 -26.47 -9.03
CA GLY A 143 7.82 -26.28 -9.12
C GLY A 143 8.42 -26.90 -10.36
N SER A 144 8.87 -26.06 -11.28
CA SER A 144 10.08 -26.26 -12.09
C SER A 144 10.37 -24.95 -12.80
N PHE A 145 11.41 -24.24 -12.38
CA PHE A 145 11.97 -23.16 -13.18
C PHE A 145 12.52 -23.77 -14.48
N LYS A 146 11.79 -23.63 -15.59
CA LYS A 146 12.38 -23.75 -16.92
C LYS A 146 12.47 -22.34 -17.53
N PRO A 147 13.68 -21.81 -17.77
CA PRO A 147 13.81 -20.57 -18.51
C PRO A 147 13.35 -20.81 -19.95
N PHE A 148 12.30 -20.12 -20.37
CA PHE A 148 11.98 -20.00 -21.79
C PHE A 148 12.92 -18.98 -22.41
N TYR A 149 13.91 -19.48 -23.15
CA TYR A 149 14.57 -18.67 -24.18
C TYR A 149 13.57 -18.46 -25.31
N VAL A 150 13.17 -17.21 -25.56
CA VAL A 150 12.58 -16.85 -26.84
C VAL A 150 13.73 -16.50 -27.77
N VAL A 151 14.04 -17.43 -28.66
CA VAL A 151 14.81 -17.15 -29.88
C VAL A 151 13.82 -16.65 -30.91
N ASN A 152 13.92 -15.36 -31.23
CA ASN A 152 14.03 -14.79 -32.59
C ASN A 152 14.10 -13.27 -32.48
#